data_AF-A0A2N6GH84-F1
#
_entry.id   AF-A0A2N6GH84-F1
#
_cell.length_a   1.000
_cell.length_b   1.000
_cell.length_c   1.000
_cell.angle_alpha   90.00
_cell.angle_beta   90.00
_cell.angle_gamma   90.00
#
_symmetry.space_group_name_H-M   'P 1'
#
loop_
_entity.id
_entity.type
_entity.pdbx_description
1 polymer ?
#
loop_
_entity_poly.entity_id
_entity_poly.type
_entity_poly.pdbx_seq_one_letter_code
_entity_poly.pdbx_strand_id
1 'polypeptide(L)'
;MKILNTTPVKDIQIIKGVVFPAHITFRQLLISGPPGSGKSTLVGMLGGWPEEGYVDLSSKKWWTAQCLSLRPREIHLGIPFVGFEKALAVFEKEWTGSKPPPEIDFPRIMIPPEKRYFFSVNWHERYVFEFLLPPAEILFQRRKERSQRFTHHVDEQNLNIEIVVNQLLVYQQLALYFHRQGLNVYIREDTDGMPLKIVDSEI
;
A
#
# COMPACT_ATOMS: atom_id res chain seq x y z
N MET A 1 -16.12 -2.34 7.46
CA MET A 1 -16.19 -3.70 6.89
C MET A 1 -14.77 -4.11 6.49
N LYS A 2 -14.23 -5.19 7.05
CA LYS A 2 -12.89 -5.70 6.72
C LYS A 2 -13.07 -6.79 5.68
N ILE A 3 -12.49 -6.63 4.49
CA ILE A 3 -12.63 -7.61 3.39
C ILE A 3 -11.49 -8.64 3.36
N LEU A 4 -10.41 -8.38 4.10
CA LEU A 4 -9.24 -9.26 4.15
C LEU A 4 -9.37 -10.27 5.29
N ASN A 5 -9.32 -11.55 4.95
CA ASN A 5 -9.03 -12.60 5.91
C ASN A 5 -7.49 -12.72 6.02
N THR A 6 -6.96 -12.57 7.23
CA THR A 6 -5.52 -12.55 7.44
C THR A 6 -5.13 -13.36 8.66
N THR A 7 -3.92 -13.93 8.64
CA THR A 7 -3.33 -14.63 9.78
C THR A 7 -1.93 -14.11 10.07
N PRO A 8 -1.50 -14.07 11.34
CA PRO A 8 -0.13 -13.70 11.66
C PRO A 8 0.90 -14.62 11.01
N VAL A 9 1.98 -14.03 10.52
CA VAL A 9 3.13 -14.80 10.03
C VAL A 9 3.90 -15.35 11.22
N LYS A 10 4.16 -16.67 11.20
CA LYS A 10 4.86 -17.39 12.28
C LYS A 10 6.37 -17.34 12.13
N ASP A 11 6.85 -17.52 10.89
CA ASP A 11 8.27 -17.54 10.59
C ASP A 11 8.78 -16.12 10.33
N ILE A 12 9.45 -15.55 11.33
CA ILE A 12 9.75 -14.13 11.40
C ILE A 12 11.24 -13.87 11.65
N GLN A 13 11.65 -12.65 11.30
CA GLN A 13 12.94 -12.05 11.60
C GLN A 13 12.75 -10.60 12.04
N ILE A 14 13.80 -9.99 12.57
CA ILE A 14 13.82 -8.58 12.95
C ILE A 14 14.76 -7.83 12.01
N ILE A 15 14.25 -6.81 11.34
CA ILE A 15 15.02 -5.90 10.50
C ILE A 15 14.95 -4.52 11.15
N LYS A 16 16.08 -4.05 11.70
CA LYS A 16 16.20 -2.74 12.37
C LYS A 16 15.09 -2.49 13.41
N GLY A 17 14.81 -3.50 14.23
CA GLY A 17 13.80 -3.42 15.30
C GLY A 17 12.35 -3.70 14.87
N VAL A 18 12.09 -3.90 13.57
CA VAL A 18 10.75 -4.18 13.04
C VAL A 18 10.65 -5.66 12.63
N VAL A 19 9.52 -6.29 12.96
CA VAL A 19 9.27 -7.72 12.66
C VAL A 19 8.80 -7.92 11.21
N PHE A 20 9.45 -8.81 10.46
CA PHE A 20 9.08 -9.20 9.09
C PHE A 20 9.11 -10.73 8.91
N PRO A 21 8.44 -11.30 7.89
CA PRO A 21 8.67 -12.67 7.45
C PRO A 21 10.15 -13.00 7.23
N ALA A 22 10.59 -14.20 7.65
CA ALA A 22 12.01 -14.58 7.69
C ALA A 22 12.73 -14.61 6.33
N HIS A 23 12.02 -14.70 5.21
CA HIS A 23 12.60 -14.75 3.87
C HIS A 23 12.75 -13.37 3.21
N ILE A 24 12.19 -12.32 3.81
CA ILE A 24 12.24 -10.97 3.22
C ILE A 24 13.61 -10.35 3.45
N THR A 25 14.14 -9.68 2.44
CA THR A 25 15.32 -8.84 2.59
C THR A 25 14.95 -7.37 2.62
N PHE A 26 15.74 -6.58 3.33
CA PHE A 26 15.60 -5.13 3.45
C PHE A 26 15.39 -4.42 2.09
N ARG A 27 16.07 -4.88 1.04
CA ARG A 27 16.03 -4.28 -0.31
C ARG A 27 14.85 -4.76 -1.16
N GLN A 28 13.90 -5.52 -0.63
CA GLN A 28 12.67 -5.88 -1.34
C GLN A 28 11.48 -5.02 -0.93
N LEU A 29 11.55 -4.39 0.24
CA LEU A 29 10.43 -3.74 0.90
C LEU A 29 9.96 -2.47 0.18
N LEU A 30 8.67 -2.44 -0.14
CA LEU A 30 7.91 -1.29 -0.60
C LEU A 30 6.73 -1.07 0.35
N ILE A 31 6.62 0.12 0.94
CA ILE A 31 5.61 0.41 1.97
C ILE A 31 4.50 1.26 1.36
N SER A 32 3.27 0.76 1.39
CA SER A 32 2.08 1.46 0.88
C SER A 32 0.91 1.42 1.87
N GLY A 33 -0.15 2.17 1.58
CA GLY A 33 -1.30 2.34 2.47
C GLY A 33 -1.87 3.76 2.45
N PRO A 34 -3.07 3.96 3.03
CA PRO A 34 -3.77 5.24 2.99
C PRO A 34 -2.98 6.36 3.70
N PRO A 35 -3.33 7.64 3.45
CA PRO A 35 -2.74 8.76 4.18
C PRO A 35 -2.92 8.61 5.69
N GLY A 36 -1.90 8.98 6.46
CA GLY A 36 -1.95 8.91 7.93
C GLY A 36 -1.70 7.51 8.54
N SER A 37 -1.49 6.48 7.73
CA SER A 37 -1.31 5.10 8.23
C SER A 37 -0.01 4.87 9.01
N GLY A 38 1.02 5.71 8.81
CA GLY A 38 2.33 5.57 9.46
C GLY A 38 3.46 5.12 8.54
N LYS A 39 3.26 5.17 7.21
CA LYS A 39 4.23 4.73 6.20
C LYS A 39 5.60 5.39 6.36
N SER A 40 5.63 6.72 6.46
CA SER A 40 6.87 7.48 6.62
C SER A 40 7.56 7.16 7.95
N THR A 41 6.79 6.89 9.02
CA THR A 41 7.33 6.42 10.30
C THR A 41 8.00 5.06 10.16
N LEU A 42 7.33 4.10 9.50
CA LEU A 42 7.89 2.77 9.24
C LEU A 42 9.16 2.83 8.38
N VAL A 43 9.14 3.62 7.30
CA VAL A 43 10.32 3.85 6.45
C VAL A 43 11.46 4.45 7.27
N GLY A 44 11.17 5.41 8.14
CA GLY A 44 12.15 6.04 9.03
C GLY A 44 12.79 5.07 10.02
N MET A 45 11.99 4.21 10.67
CA MET A 45 12.49 3.15 11.57
C MET A 45 13.43 2.19 10.84
N LEU A 46 13.10 1.87 9.59
CA LEU A 46 13.93 1.04 8.72
C LEU A 46 15.15 1.80 8.17
N GLY A 47 15.32 3.09 8.45
CA GLY A 47 16.35 3.91 7.80
C GLY A 47 16.29 3.78 6.27
N GLY A 48 15.07 3.80 5.73
CA GLY A 48 14.80 3.82 4.30
C GLY A 48 15.02 5.19 3.69
N TRP A 49 14.73 5.29 2.38
CA TRP A 49 14.87 6.54 1.67
C TRP A 49 13.74 7.50 2.07
N PRO A 50 14.05 8.76 2.43
CA PRO A 50 13.06 9.70 2.96
C PRO A 50 12.10 10.23 1.90
N GLU A 51 12.49 10.20 0.62
CA GLU A 51 11.63 10.66 -0.46
C GLU A 51 10.57 9.61 -0.79
N GLU A 52 9.33 10.05 -0.73
CA GLU A 52 8.19 9.30 -1.25
C GLU A 52 8.33 9.13 -2.76
N GLY A 53 7.56 8.21 -3.31
CA GLY A 53 7.18 8.48 -4.69
C GLY A 53 6.07 7.62 -5.18
N TYR A 54 5.84 7.78 -6.46
CA TYR A 54 4.57 7.48 -7.06
C TYR A 54 4.72 6.43 -8.14
N VAL A 55 3.75 5.53 -8.20
CA VAL A 55 3.67 4.47 -9.20
C VAL A 55 2.25 4.46 -9.76
N ASP A 56 2.12 4.80 -11.04
CA ASP A 56 0.87 4.61 -11.79
C ASP A 56 0.73 3.13 -12.17
N LEU A 57 -0.27 2.46 -11.58
CA LEU A 57 -0.53 1.04 -11.81
C LEU A 57 -1.09 0.71 -13.19
N SER A 58 -1.61 1.71 -13.90
CA SER A 58 -2.05 1.56 -15.29
C SER A 58 -0.91 1.72 -16.30
N SER A 59 0.22 2.24 -15.85
CA SER A 59 1.40 2.43 -16.70
C SER A 59 2.06 1.11 -17.06
N LYS A 60 2.33 0.92 -18.35
CA LYS A 60 3.08 -0.24 -18.83
C LYS A 60 4.46 -0.27 -18.16
N LYS A 61 4.80 -1.42 -17.57
CA LYS A 61 6.09 -1.67 -16.93
C LYS A 61 6.39 -0.76 -15.72
N TRP A 62 5.37 -0.32 -14.97
CA TRP A 62 5.59 0.48 -13.76
C TRP A 62 6.57 -0.17 -12.76
N TRP A 63 6.70 -1.50 -12.76
CA TRP A 63 7.66 -2.25 -11.94
C TRP A 63 9.13 -1.99 -12.28
N THR A 64 9.42 -1.32 -13.40
CA THR A 64 10.77 -0.86 -13.76
C THR A 64 11.01 0.60 -13.38
N ALA A 65 10.05 1.29 -12.76
CA ALA A 65 10.20 2.69 -12.39
C ALA A 65 11.43 2.89 -11.48
N GLN A 66 12.22 3.90 -11.78
CA GLN A 66 13.45 4.20 -11.02
C GLN A 66 13.14 4.52 -9.55
N CYS A 67 11.97 5.09 -9.27
CA CYS A 67 11.54 5.32 -7.91
C CYS A 67 11.56 4.01 -7.09
N LEU A 68 11.24 2.86 -7.70
CA LEU A 68 11.30 1.55 -7.07
C LEU A 68 12.72 0.99 -6.90
N SER A 69 13.80 1.66 -7.31
CA SER A 69 15.17 1.15 -7.09
C SER A 69 15.74 1.50 -5.72
N LEU A 70 15.26 2.57 -5.09
CA LEU A 70 15.71 3.05 -3.78
C LEU A 70 14.82 2.44 -2.69
N ARG A 71 15.34 1.51 -1.87
CA ARG A 71 14.52 0.69 -0.97
C ARG A 71 15.19 0.51 0.40
N PRO A 72 14.42 0.45 1.49
CA PRO A 72 12.96 0.56 1.60
C PRO A 72 12.47 2.01 1.42
N ARG A 73 11.23 2.19 0.97
CA ARG A 73 10.62 3.50 0.72
C ARG A 73 9.10 3.47 0.80
N GLU A 74 8.52 4.65 1.01
CA GLU A 74 7.09 4.90 0.87
C GLU A 74 6.73 4.98 -0.62
N ILE A 75 5.66 4.28 -1.00
CA ILE A 75 5.09 4.32 -2.35
C ILE A 75 3.61 4.68 -2.32
N HIS A 76 3.27 5.75 -3.02
CA HIS A 76 1.91 6.10 -3.37
C HIS A 76 1.52 5.41 -4.67
N LEU A 77 0.31 4.88 -4.70
CA LEU A 77 -0.21 4.14 -5.83
C LEU A 77 -1.21 5.01 -6.57
N GLY A 78 -0.91 5.31 -7.83
CA GLY A 78 -1.89 5.77 -8.80
C GLY A 78 -2.73 4.58 -9.22
N ILE A 79 -4.01 4.60 -8.87
CA ILE A 79 -4.94 3.50 -9.11
C ILE A 79 -5.86 3.89 -10.27
N PRO A 80 -6.02 3.05 -11.31
CA PRO A 80 -7.02 3.29 -12.33
C PRO A 80 -8.42 3.08 -11.74
N PHE A 81 -9.27 4.09 -11.89
CA PHE A 81 -10.67 4.05 -11.47
C PHE A 81 -11.60 4.11 -12.66
N VAL A 82 -12.78 3.49 -12.53
CA VAL A 82 -13.83 3.53 -13.54
C VAL A 82 -14.29 4.98 -13.73
N GLY A 83 -14.38 5.42 -14.98
CA GLY A 83 -14.75 6.81 -15.33
C GLY A 83 -13.60 7.81 -15.30
N PHE A 84 -12.37 7.40 -14.94
CA PHE A 84 -11.20 8.27 -14.93
C PHE A 84 -10.13 7.78 -15.91
N GLU A 85 -9.75 8.64 -16.86
CA GLU A 85 -8.71 8.31 -17.85
C GLU A 85 -7.33 8.16 -17.21
N LYS A 86 -7.00 9.02 -16.24
CA LYS A 86 -5.74 8.96 -15.48
C LYS A 86 -5.92 8.13 -14.22
N ALA A 87 -4.85 7.45 -13.81
CA ALA A 87 -4.79 6.84 -12.50
C ALA A 87 -4.71 7.92 -11.42
N LEU A 88 -5.39 7.70 -10.30
CA LEU A 88 -5.48 8.67 -9.19
C LEU A 88 -4.99 8.01 -7.90
N ALA A 89 -4.32 8.77 -7.04
CA ALA A 89 -4.21 8.39 -5.64
C ALA A 89 -5.53 8.69 -4.90
N VAL A 90 -5.84 7.90 -3.87
CA VAL A 90 -7.10 8.01 -3.11
C VAL A 90 -7.26 9.30 -2.31
N PHE A 91 -6.26 10.17 -2.31
CA PHE A 91 -6.27 11.48 -1.65
C PHE A 91 -6.33 12.65 -2.64
N GLU A 92 -6.35 12.37 -3.95
CA GLU A 92 -6.54 13.41 -4.96
C GLU A 92 -7.97 13.99 -4.90
N LYS A 93 -8.13 15.23 -5.36
CA LYS A 93 -9.40 15.97 -5.28
C LYS A 93 -10.49 15.31 -6.12
N GLU A 94 -10.10 14.75 -7.26
CA GLU A 94 -10.93 14.02 -8.20
C GLU A 94 -11.55 12.78 -7.53
N TRP A 95 -10.73 12.03 -6.78
CA TRP A 95 -11.21 10.86 -6.04
C TRP A 95 -12.07 11.27 -4.84
N THR A 96 -11.58 12.21 -4.02
CA THR A 96 -12.28 12.63 -2.78
C THR A 96 -13.57 13.41 -3.04
N GLY A 97 -13.69 14.07 -4.20
CA GLY A 97 -14.89 14.79 -4.64
C GLY A 97 -15.96 13.91 -5.28
N SER A 98 -15.65 12.66 -5.62
CA SER A 98 -16.57 11.74 -6.27
C SER A 98 -17.56 11.13 -5.27
N LYS A 99 -18.86 11.15 -5.60
CA LYS A 99 -19.94 10.56 -4.80
C LYS A 99 -20.86 9.75 -5.72
N PRO A 100 -20.89 8.41 -5.62
CA PRO A 100 -20.10 7.55 -4.72
C PRO A 100 -18.59 7.57 -5.04
N PRO A 101 -17.73 7.08 -4.13
CA PRO A 101 -16.31 6.85 -4.43
C PRO A 101 -16.18 5.92 -5.64
N PRO A 102 -15.25 6.20 -6.58
CA PRO A 102 -15.18 5.44 -7.80
C PRO A 102 -14.57 4.06 -7.55
N GLU A 103 -15.05 3.07 -8.30
CA GLU A 103 -14.59 1.68 -8.22
C GLU A 103 -13.25 1.49 -8.94
N ILE A 104 -12.43 0.56 -8.46
CA ILE A 104 -11.14 0.22 -9.08
C ILE A 104 -11.40 -0.47 -10.42
N ASP A 105 -10.74 0.01 -11.47
CA ASP A 105 -10.74 -0.63 -12.78
C ASP A 105 -9.60 -1.67 -12.85
N PHE A 106 -9.82 -2.83 -12.23
CA PHE A 106 -8.81 -3.90 -12.16
C PHE A 106 -8.23 -4.32 -13.53
N PRO A 107 -9.01 -4.44 -14.62
CA PRO A 107 -8.49 -4.75 -15.95
C PRO A 107 -7.40 -3.79 -16.45
N ARG A 108 -7.39 -2.53 -15.98
CA ARG A 108 -6.36 -1.54 -16.32
C ARG A 108 -5.11 -1.64 -15.45
N ILE A 109 -5.14 -2.38 -14.35
CA ILE A 109 -3.95 -2.58 -13.52
C ILE A 109 -3.00 -3.52 -14.25
N MET A 110 -1.82 -3.01 -14.57
CA MET A 110 -0.75 -3.80 -15.16
C MET A 110 -0.07 -4.62 -14.06
N ILE A 111 0.09 -5.92 -14.27
CA ILE A 111 0.83 -6.81 -13.35
C ILE A 111 2.20 -7.14 -13.95
N PRO A 112 3.29 -7.16 -13.14
CA PRO A 112 4.59 -7.61 -13.63
C PRO A 112 4.50 -9.02 -14.22
N PRO A 113 5.21 -9.33 -15.30
CA PRO A 113 5.18 -10.67 -15.85
C PRO A 113 5.90 -11.64 -14.91
N GLU A 114 5.38 -12.87 -14.85
CA GLU A 114 6.10 -13.99 -14.27
C GLU A 114 7.46 -14.19 -14.96
N LYS A 115 8.41 -14.77 -14.22
CA LYS A 115 9.75 -15.06 -14.74
C LYS A 115 9.65 -16.06 -15.89
N ARG A 116 9.99 -15.64 -17.11
CA ARG A 116 9.91 -16.49 -18.32
C ARG A 116 11.20 -17.25 -18.63
N TYR A 117 12.35 -16.63 -18.37
CA TYR A 117 13.66 -17.16 -18.74
C TYR A 117 14.63 -17.14 -17.56
N PHE A 118 15.64 -18.02 -17.60
CA PHE A 118 16.61 -18.17 -16.51
C PHE A 118 17.27 -16.85 -16.09
N PHE A 119 17.74 -16.05 -17.06
CA PHE A 119 18.38 -14.75 -16.85
C PHE A 119 17.42 -13.56 -16.74
N SER A 120 16.10 -13.79 -16.89
CA SER A 120 15.13 -12.72 -16.73
C SER A 120 14.93 -12.38 -15.24
N VAL A 121 14.69 -11.10 -14.97
CA VAL A 121 14.39 -10.62 -13.61
C VAL A 121 13.09 -11.27 -13.12
N ASN A 122 13.12 -11.87 -11.92
CA ASN A 122 11.89 -12.29 -11.26
C ASN A 122 11.23 -11.09 -10.57
N TRP A 123 10.26 -10.46 -11.24
CA TRP A 123 9.62 -9.25 -10.71
C TRP A 123 8.74 -9.52 -9.48
N HIS A 124 8.14 -10.71 -9.38
CA HIS A 124 7.30 -11.09 -8.25
C HIS A 124 8.12 -11.25 -6.97
N GLU A 125 9.30 -11.85 -7.06
CA GLU A 125 10.23 -11.97 -5.93
C GLU A 125 11.04 -10.68 -5.67
N ARG A 126 11.14 -9.78 -6.66
CA ARG A 126 11.95 -8.56 -6.52
C ARG A 126 11.36 -7.56 -5.52
N TYR A 127 10.05 -7.60 -5.32
CA TYR A 127 9.32 -6.64 -4.50
C TYR A 127 8.46 -7.36 -3.48
N VAL A 128 8.43 -6.79 -2.27
CA VAL A 128 7.51 -7.18 -1.21
C VAL A 128 6.73 -5.93 -0.81
N PHE A 129 5.43 -5.98 -1.03
CA PHE A 129 4.50 -4.90 -0.69
C PHE A 129 4.03 -5.07 0.76
N GLU A 130 4.43 -4.15 1.61
CA GLU A 130 3.92 -4.02 2.97
C GLU A 130 2.80 -2.96 2.97
N PHE A 131 1.55 -3.41 3.07
CA PHE A 131 0.39 -2.51 3.19
C PHE A 131 0.10 -2.23 4.67
N LEU A 132 0.27 -0.97 5.06
CA LEU A 132 -0.04 -0.48 6.40
C LEU A 132 -1.52 -0.04 6.46
N LEU A 133 -2.36 -0.90 7.00
CA LEU A 133 -3.83 -0.79 7.03
C LEU A 133 -4.36 -0.80 8.46
N PRO A 134 -4.13 0.27 9.26
CA PRO A 134 -4.72 0.40 10.59
C PRO A 134 -6.26 0.43 10.53
N PRO A 135 -6.95 0.11 11.63
CA PRO A 135 -8.39 0.34 11.78
C PRO A 135 -8.79 1.78 11.42
N ALA A 136 -9.98 1.95 10.84
CA ALA A 136 -10.44 3.23 10.31
C ALA A 136 -10.54 4.31 11.40
N GLU A 137 -10.97 3.91 12.59
CA GLU A 137 -11.13 4.78 13.76
C GLU A 137 -9.78 5.34 14.21
N ILE A 138 -8.76 4.48 14.28
CA ILE A 138 -7.39 4.86 14.63
C ILE A 138 -6.82 5.79 13.56
N LEU A 139 -7.02 5.44 12.28
CA LEU A 139 -6.53 6.24 11.16
C LEU A 139 -7.16 7.63 11.12
N PHE A 140 -8.48 7.71 11.33
CA PHE A 140 -9.22 8.96 11.41
C PHE A 140 -8.73 9.83 12.58
N GLN A 141 -8.54 9.24 13.75
CA GLN A 141 -8.04 9.97 14.92
C GLN A 141 -6.61 10.49 14.69
N ARG A 142 -5.71 9.67 14.15
CA ARG A 142 -4.33 10.07 13.77
C ARG A 142 -4.32 11.24 12.80
N ARG A 143 -5.21 11.24 11.79
CA ARG A 143 -5.31 12.32 10.80
C ARG A 143 -5.92 13.59 11.40
N LYS A 144 -6.92 13.46 12.26
CA LYS A 144 -7.52 14.57 13.00
C LYS A 144 -6.51 15.28 13.91
N GLU A 145 -5.66 14.52 14.59
CA GLU A 145 -4.59 15.09 15.43
C GLU A 145 -3.51 15.80 14.59
N ARG A 146 -3.20 15.29 13.40
CA ARG A 146 -2.23 15.91 12.49
C ARG A 146 -2.76 17.18 11.84
N SER A 147 -4.03 17.22 11.44
CA SER A 147 -4.65 18.44 10.88
C SER A 147 -4.69 19.56 11.92
N GLN A 148 -4.93 19.24 13.19
CA GLN A 148 -4.85 20.20 14.31
C GLN A 148 -3.43 20.76 14.52
N ARG A 149 -2.39 20.05 14.08
CA ARG A 149 -0.99 20.48 14.18
C ARG A 149 -0.50 21.22 12.92
N PHE A 150 -1.36 21.44 11.91
CA PHE A 150 -1.04 22.10 10.63
C PHE A 150 0.15 21.50 9.85
N THR A 151 0.48 20.23 10.08
CA THR A 151 1.67 19.60 9.48
C THR A 151 1.41 18.92 8.13
N HIS A 152 0.15 18.80 7.68
CA HIS A 152 -0.20 18.18 6.40
C HIS A 152 -1.45 18.80 5.75
N HIS A 153 -1.31 19.29 4.52
CA HIS A 153 -2.37 19.94 3.73
C HIS A 153 -3.44 18.98 3.16
N VAL A 154 -3.26 17.66 3.30
CA VAL A 154 -4.18 16.66 2.73
C VAL A 154 -5.54 16.65 3.44
N ASP A 155 -5.60 17.15 4.69
CA ASP A 155 -6.74 16.97 5.60
C ASP A 155 -7.47 18.27 5.95
N GLU A 156 -7.08 19.42 5.38
CA GLU A 156 -7.50 20.74 5.86
C GLU A 156 -8.97 21.10 5.66
N GLN A 157 -9.70 20.44 4.75
CA GLN A 157 -11.04 20.93 4.37
C GLN A 157 -12.20 19.96 4.50
N ASN A 158 -12.02 18.62 4.54
CA ASN A 158 -13.16 17.68 4.52
C ASN A 158 -12.86 16.28 5.12
N LEU A 159 -12.07 16.16 6.18
CA LEU A 159 -11.79 14.84 6.78
C LEU A 159 -13.05 14.25 7.44
N ASN A 160 -13.61 13.20 6.83
CA ASN A 160 -14.72 12.40 7.35
C ASN A 160 -14.28 10.94 7.54
N ILE A 161 -14.84 10.24 8.54
CA ILE A 161 -14.61 8.81 8.77
C ILE A 161 -14.99 7.98 7.53
N GLU A 162 -16.03 8.37 6.80
CA GLU A 162 -16.45 7.69 5.57
C GLU A 162 -15.35 7.70 4.51
N ILE A 163 -14.66 8.82 4.32
CA ILE A 163 -13.53 8.92 3.39
C ILE A 163 -12.41 7.98 3.82
N VAL A 164 -12.10 7.95 5.11
CA VAL A 164 -11.06 7.06 5.66
C VAL A 164 -11.41 5.59 5.44
N VAL A 165 -12.68 5.21 5.67
CA VAL A 165 -13.18 3.86 5.41
C VAL A 165 -13.06 3.51 3.93
N ASN A 166 -13.48 4.40 3.03
CA ASN A 166 -13.42 4.16 1.59
C ASN A 166 -11.96 4.05 1.09
N GLN A 167 -11.06 4.89 1.59
CA GLN A 167 -9.63 4.79 1.28
C GLN A 167 -9.04 3.47 1.75
N LEU A 168 -9.36 3.04 2.98
CA LEU A 168 -8.94 1.74 3.50
C LEU A 168 -9.48 0.59 2.65
N LEU A 169 -10.74 0.65 2.24
CA LEU A 169 -11.35 -0.37 1.38
C LEU A 169 -10.62 -0.49 0.04
N VAL A 170 -10.27 0.62 -0.60
CA VAL A 170 -9.48 0.61 -1.85
C VAL A 170 -8.14 -0.10 -1.65
N TYR A 171 -7.42 0.24 -0.58
CA TYR A 171 -6.13 -0.42 -0.30
C TYR A 171 -6.27 -1.90 0.08
N GLN A 172 -7.35 -2.28 0.78
CA GLN A 172 -7.64 -3.69 1.06
C GLN A 172 -7.92 -4.47 -0.23
N GLN A 173 -8.73 -3.90 -1.14
CA GLN A 173 -9.05 -4.50 -2.43
C GLN A 173 -7.79 -4.67 -3.29
N LEU A 174 -6.93 -3.65 -3.30
CA LEU A 174 -5.68 -3.67 -4.04
C LEU A 174 -4.69 -4.71 -3.48
N ALA A 175 -4.56 -4.80 -2.16
CA ALA A 175 -3.70 -5.80 -1.52
C ALA A 175 -4.18 -7.23 -1.82
N LEU A 176 -5.49 -7.47 -1.78
CA LEU A 176 -6.09 -8.76 -2.17
C LEU A 176 -5.83 -9.07 -3.65
N TYR A 177 -6.02 -8.09 -4.52
CA TYR A 177 -5.76 -8.25 -5.95
C TYR A 177 -4.30 -8.59 -6.21
N PHE A 178 -3.36 -7.86 -5.61
CA PHE A 178 -1.93 -8.15 -5.75
C PHE A 178 -1.55 -9.54 -5.25
N HIS A 179 -2.11 -9.96 -4.10
CA HIS A 179 -1.93 -11.29 -3.57
C HIS A 179 -2.40 -12.37 -4.55
N ARG A 180 -3.61 -12.22 -5.10
CA ARG A 180 -4.18 -13.17 -6.08
C ARG A 180 -3.42 -13.20 -7.41
N GLN A 181 -2.75 -12.11 -7.75
CA GLN A 181 -1.86 -12.03 -8.91
C GLN A 181 -0.45 -12.59 -8.60
N GLY A 182 -0.22 -13.19 -7.43
CA GLY A 182 1.03 -13.84 -7.07
C GLY A 182 2.15 -12.87 -6.67
N LEU A 183 1.84 -11.61 -6.34
CA LEU A 183 2.81 -10.68 -5.77
C LEU A 183 2.98 -10.95 -4.26
N ASN A 184 4.18 -10.67 -3.75
CA ASN A 184 4.45 -10.77 -2.31
C ASN A 184 3.80 -9.60 -1.58
N VAL A 185 2.74 -9.90 -0.82
CA VAL A 185 1.91 -8.91 -0.12
C VAL A 185 1.78 -9.29 1.35
N TYR A 186 2.05 -8.33 2.23
CA TYR A 186 1.80 -8.44 3.65
C TYR A 186 0.98 -7.25 4.14
N ILE A 187 0.17 -7.51 5.16
CA ILE A 187 -0.67 -6.51 5.80
C ILE A 187 -0.13 -6.25 7.21
N ARG A 188 -0.13 -4.99 7.60
CA ARG A 188 0.24 -4.56 8.94
C ARG A 188 -0.77 -3.55 9.45
N GLU A 189 -1.22 -3.70 10.69
CA GLU A 189 -2.20 -2.78 11.28
C GLU A 189 -1.54 -1.65 12.08
N ASP A 190 -0.27 -1.80 12.48
CA ASP A 190 0.49 -0.73 13.14
C ASP A 190 2.00 -0.87 12.89
N THR A 191 2.78 0.20 13.01
CA THR A 191 4.23 0.20 12.71
C THR A 191 4.99 -0.90 13.44
N ASP A 192 4.64 -1.14 14.70
CA ASP A 192 5.25 -2.17 15.56
C ASP A 192 4.48 -3.50 15.56
N GLY A 193 3.41 -3.60 14.77
CA GLY A 193 2.53 -4.78 14.72
C GLY A 193 3.19 -6.01 14.11
N MET A 194 2.52 -7.16 14.22
CA MET A 194 2.96 -8.36 13.51
C MET A 194 2.58 -8.28 12.03
N PRO A 195 3.45 -8.70 11.10
CA PRO A 195 3.08 -8.86 9.71
C PRO A 195 2.03 -9.97 9.58
N LEU A 196 0.98 -9.68 8.83
CA LEU A 196 -0.13 -10.59 8.55
C LEU A 196 -0.05 -11.01 7.09
N LYS A 197 -0.28 -12.30 6.82
CA LYS A 197 -0.48 -12.81 5.47
C LYS A 197 -1.97 -12.89 5.15
N ILE A 198 -2.32 -12.61 3.90
CA ILE A 198 -3.67 -12.85 3.39
C ILE A 198 -3.88 -14.36 3.27
N VAL A 199 -5.05 -14.83 3.68
CA VAL A 199 -5.52 -16.19 3.45
C VAL A 199 -6.77 -16.05 2.59
N ASP A 200 -6.71 -16.49 1.34
CA ASP A 200 -7.92 -16.61 0.54
C ASP A 200 -8.86 -17.57 1.29
N SER A 201 -10.06 -17.09 1.62
CA SER A 201 -11.14 -17.99 1.99
C SER A 201 -11.43 -18.83 0.77
N GLU A 202 -11.33 -20.16 0.87
CA GLU A 202 -11.84 -21.07 -0.15
C GLU A 202 -13.26 -20.61 -0.54
N ILE A 203 -13.47 -20.35 -1.83
CA ILE A 203 -14.82 -20.19 -2.39
C ILE A 203 -15.40 -21.58 -2.59
#